data_AF-A0A381NUH6-F1
#
_entry.id   AF-A0A381NUH6-F1
#
_cell.length_a   1.000
_cell.length_b   1.000
_cell.length_c   1.000
_cell.angle_alpha   90.00
_cell.angle_beta   90.00
_cell.angle_gamma   90.00
#
_symmetry.space_group_name_H-M   'P 1'
#
loop_
_entity.id
_entity.type
_entity.pdbx_description
1 polymer ?
#
loop_
_entity_poly.entity_id
_entity_poly.type
_entity_poly.pdbx_seq_one_letter_code
_entity_poly.pdbx_strand_id
1 'polypeptide(L)' 'MLLVFSEMMGIENPSSYYTLELLPLLYEGFHEWHIRMGMDHSPLEHFRCC' A
#
# COMPACT_ATOMS: atom_id res chain seq x y z
N MET A 1 5.62 -7.01 0.60
CA MET A 1 5.21 -6.31 -0.63
C MET A 1 4.53 -7.21 -1.68
N LEU A 2 4.89 -8.49 -1.83
CA LEU A 2 4.28 -9.38 -2.84
C LEU A 2 2.73 -9.46 -2.74
N LEU A 3 2.21 -9.61 -1.51
CA LEU A 3 0.77 -9.72 -1.23
C LEU A 3 0.00 -8.40 -1.40
N VAL A 4 0.69 -7.25 -1.33
CA VAL A 4 0.11 -5.94 -1.66
C VAL A 4 0.09 -5.75 -3.18
N PHE A 5 1.11 -6.27 -3.86
CA PHE A 5 1.22 -6.24 -5.31
C PHE A 5 0.15 -7.12 -5.99
N SER A 6 -0.25 -8.23 -5.37
CA SER A 6 -1.34 -9.05 -5.87
C SER A 6 -2.67 -8.27 -5.91
N GLU A 7 -2.95 -7.45 -4.91
CA GLU A 7 -4.14 -6.58 -4.90
C GLU A 7 -4.10 -5.53 -6.02
N MET A 8 -2.94 -4.94 -6.27
CA MET A 8 -2.75 -4.01 -7.41
C MET A 8 -2.98 -4.69 -8.77
N MET A 9 -2.65 -5.98 -8.88
CA MET A 9 -2.88 -6.80 -10.07
C MET A 9 -4.29 -7.41 -10.13
N GLY A 10 -5.18 -7.07 -9.17
CA GLY A 10 -6.55 -7.58 -9.09
C GLY A 10 -6.69 -9.02 -8.59
N ILE A 11 -5.62 -9.59 -8.02
CA ILE A 11 -5.62 -10.93 -7.41
C ILE A 11 -5.97 -10.78 -5.94
N GLU A 12 -7.04 -11.45 -5.51
CA GLU A 12 -7.47 -11.45 -4.11
C GLU A 12 -6.34 -11.95 -3.19
N ASN A 13 -6.03 -11.16 -2.16
CA ASN A 13 -5.08 -11.54 -1.13
C ASN A 13 -5.85 -12.14 0.07
N PRO A 14 -5.79 -13.47 0.29
CA PRO A 14 -6.51 -14.12 1.39
C PRO A 14 -5.98 -13.72 2.78
N SER A 15 -4.80 -13.11 2.83
CA SER A 15 -4.19 -12.65 4.09
C SER A 15 -4.62 -11.24 4.46
N SER A 16 -5.18 -10.45 3.54
CA SER A 16 -5.51 -9.03 3.78
C SER A 16 -6.38 -8.84 5.00
N TYR A 17 -7.39 -9.70 5.18
CA TYR A 17 -8.29 -9.64 6.33
C TYR A 17 -7.56 -9.87 7.67
N TYR A 18 -6.64 -10.82 7.69
CA TYR A 18 -5.90 -11.19 8.91
C TYR A 18 -4.78 -10.22 9.25
N THR A 19 -4.32 -9.43 8.28
CA THR A 19 -3.17 -8.53 8.43
C THR A 19 -3.55 -7.06 8.40
N LEU A 20 -4.82 -6.72 8.63
CA LEU A 20 -5.27 -5.31 8.64
C LEU A 20 -4.52 -4.46 9.67
N GLU A 21 -4.12 -5.04 10.79
CA GLU A 21 -3.34 -4.37 11.84
C GLU A 21 -1.92 -3.97 11.40
N LEU A 22 -1.41 -4.55 10.31
CA LEU A 22 -0.09 -4.21 9.76
C LEU A 22 -0.16 -3.02 8.79
N LEU A 23 -1.35 -2.57 8.38
CA LEU A 23 -1.53 -1.43 7.48
C LEU A 23 -0.77 -0.17 7.97
N PRO A 24 -0.84 0.24 9.25
CA PRO A 24 -0.11 1.42 9.73
C PRO A 24 1.40 1.31 9.55
N LEU A 25 1.98 0.14 9.85
CA LEU A 25 3.41 -0.11 9.70
C LEU A 25 3.84 -0.10 8.23
N LEU A 26 3.01 -0.65 7.35
CA LEU A 26 3.25 -0.64 5.90
C LEU A 26 3.10 0.76 5.30
N TYR A 27 2.23 1.58 5.89
CA TYR A 27 1.92 2.91 5.42
C TYR A 27 3.11 3.88 5.52
N GLU A 28 3.88 3.82 6.60
CA GLU A 28 5.09 4.64 6.77
C GLU A 28 6.14 4.32 5.69
N GLY A 29 6.41 3.04 5.46
CA GLY A 29 7.33 2.60 4.40
C GLY A 29 6.83 2.96 3.00
N PHE A 30 5.52 2.87 2.76
CA PHE A 30 4.89 3.29 1.51
C PHE A 30 4.98 4.80 1.29
N HIS A 31 4.80 5.60 2.34
CA HIS A 31 4.96 7.05 2.29
C HIS A 31 6.37 7.44 1.83
N GLU A 32 7.39 6.90 2.49
CA GLU A 32 8.77 7.17 2.09
C GLU A 32 9.09 6.67 0.68
N TRP A 33 8.55 5.51 0.30
CA TRP A 33 8.75 4.96 -1.04
C TRP A 33 8.16 5.88 -2.12
N HIS A 34 6.90 6.32 -2.01
CA HIS A 34 6.29 7.12 -3.08
C HIS A 34 6.94 8.50 -3.19
N ILE A 35 7.39 9.08 -2.07
CA ILE A 35 8.18 10.32 -2.08
C ILE A 35 9.50 10.11 -2.84
N ARG A 36 10.21 9.00 -2.58
CA ARG A 36 11.45 8.66 -3.33
C ARG A 36 11.20 8.43 -4.82
N MET A 37 10.00 7.99 -5.19
CA MET A 37 9.58 7.82 -6.58
C MET A 37 9.24 9.16 -7.27
N GLY A 38 9.25 10.28 -6.53
CA GLY A 38 8.93 11.61 -7.08
C GLY A 38 7.45 11.78 -7.43
N MET A 39 6.56 11.01 -6.78
CA MET A 39 5.11 11.14 -6.95
C MET A 39 4.59 12.28 -6.08
N ASP A 40 3.83 13.22 -6.66
CA ASP A 40 3.21 14.32 -5.91
C ASP A 40 2.14 13.82 -4.92
N HIS A 41 1.46 12.73 -5.27
CA HIS A 41 0.43 12.09 -4.45
C HIS A 41 0.53 10.57 -4.52
N SER A 42 0.01 9.91 -3.48
CA SER A 42 -0.19 8.46 -3.48
C SER A 42 -0.99 7.99 -4.71
N PRO A 43 -0.54 6.96 -5.43
CA PRO A 43 -1.31 6.34 -6.51
C PRO A 43 -2.53 5.55 -6.01
N LEU A 44 -2.71 5.40 -4.70
CA LEU A 44 -3.87 4.72 -4.12
C LEU A 44 -5.07 5.67 -4.09
N GLU A 45 -6.04 5.48 -4.99
CA GLU A 45 -7.25 6.33 -5.09
C GLU A 45 -8.06 6.41 -3.79
N HIS A 46 -8.08 5.32 -3.02
CA HIS A 46 -8.88 5.19 -1.80
C HIS A 46 -8.10 5.59 -0.54
N PHE A 47 -6.78 5.78 -0.65
CA PHE A 47 -5.90 6.09 0.48
C PHE A 47 -4.94 7.22 0.11
N ARG A 48 -5.30 8.43 0.56
CA ARG A 48 -4.45 9.62 0.39
C ARG A 48 -3.33 9.58 1.43
N CYS A 49 -2.14 9.24 0.95
CA CYS A 49 -0.91 9.55 1.63
C CYS A 49 -0.55 11.00 1.27
N CYS A 50 -0.57 11.87 2.28
CA CYS A 50 -0.65 13.35 2.22
C CYS A 50 -2.07 13.90 2.01
#